data_AF-C6WWS5-F1
#
_entry.id   AF-C6WWS5-F1
#
_cell.length_a   1.000
_cell.length_b   1.000
_cell.length_c   1.000
_cell.angle_alpha   90.00
_cell.angle_beta   90.00
_cell.angle_gamma   90.00
#
_symmetry.space_group_name_H-M   'P 1'
#
loop_
_entity.id
_entity.type
_entity.pdbx_description
1 polymer ?
#
loop_
_entity_poly.entity_id
_entity_poly.type
_entity_poly.pdbx_seq_one_letter_code
_entity_poly.pdbx_strand_id
1 'polypeptide(L)' 'MNASEAKFLFDASGISISEWARVNNFSATLVYQVLDGKRKCMRGQSHQIAVALGLKSGFKMDVEQLSKKLTDLKEEKQT' A
#
# COMPACT_ATOMS: atom_id res chain seq x y z
N MET A 1 -4.96 -8.21 -8.49
CA MET A 1 -4.76 -9.24 -7.46
C MET A 1 -5.82 -9.07 -6.39
N ASN A 2 -6.34 -10.14 -5.80
CA ASN A 2 -7.25 -10.08 -4.65
C ASN A 2 -6.57 -10.59 -3.36
N ALA A 3 -7.24 -10.44 -2.22
CA ALA A 3 -6.64 -10.76 -0.92
C ALA A 3 -6.35 -12.27 -0.75
N SER A 4 -7.17 -13.15 -1.34
CA SER A 4 -6.97 -14.60 -1.31
C SER A 4 -5.74 -15.00 -2.12
N GLU A 5 -5.55 -14.42 -3.31
CA GLU A 5 -4.35 -14.61 -4.14
C GLU A 5 -3.09 -14.14 -3.41
N ALA A 6 -3.15 -12.97 -2.75
CA ALA A 6 -2.02 -12.47 -1.97
C ALA A 6 -1.66 -13.43 -0.81
N LYS A 7 -2.65 -13.96 -0.08
CA LYS A 7 -2.43 -14.98 0.96
C LYS A 7 -1.79 -16.25 0.38
N PHE A 8 -2.30 -16.75 -0.74
CA PHE A 8 -1.73 -17.92 -1.43
C PHE A 8 -0.27 -17.70 -1.82
N LEU A 9 0.12 -16.50 -2.29
CA LEU A 9 1.51 -16.22 -2.63
C LEU A 9 2.44 -16.23 -1.41
N PHE A 10 1.98 -15.78 -0.24
CA PHE A 10 2.75 -15.93 0.99
C PHE A 10 2.96 -17.40 1.34
N ASP A 11 1.90 -18.21 1.28
CA ASP A 11 1.97 -19.64 1.58
C ASP A 11 2.87 -20.39 0.58
N ALA A 12 2.76 -20.08 -0.72
CA ALA A 12 3.52 -20.74 -1.78
C ALA A 12 5.00 -20.31 -1.82
N SER A 13 5.33 -19.09 -1.36
CA SER A 13 6.71 -18.59 -1.33
C SER A 13 7.47 -18.97 -0.06
N GLY A 14 6.78 -19.38 1.00
CA GLY A 14 7.37 -19.61 2.33
C GLY A 14 7.74 -18.33 3.07
N ILE A 15 7.45 -17.15 2.51
CA ILE A 15 7.70 -15.86 3.16
C ILE A 15 6.52 -15.53 4.06
N SER A 16 6.80 -15.29 5.35
CA SER A 16 5.74 -14.90 6.28
C SER A 16 5.25 -13.46 6.02
N ILE A 17 3.96 -13.21 6.24
CA ILE A 17 3.37 -11.86 6.17
C ILE A 17 4.11 -10.89 7.10
N SER A 18 4.54 -11.35 8.27
CA SER A 18 5.29 -10.54 9.25
C SER A 18 6.67 -10.11 8.74
N GLU A 19 7.39 -11.02 8.09
CA GLU A 19 8.67 -10.72 7.46
C GLU A 19 8.51 -9.73 6.31
N TRP A 20 7.56 -9.99 5.41
CA TRP A 20 7.24 -9.07 4.31
C TRP A 20 6.85 -7.69 4.84
N ALA A 21 6.04 -7.63 5.89
CA ALA A 21 5.64 -6.37 6.53
C ALA A 21 6.85 -5.62 7.07
N ARG A 22 7.77 -6.29 7.76
CA ARG A 22 9.00 -5.69 8.29
C ARG A 22 9.87 -5.10 7.17
N VAL A 23 10.11 -5.85 6.10
CA VAL A 23 10.90 -5.39 4.94
C VAL A 23 10.27 -4.15 4.30
N ASN A 24 8.95 -4.08 4.26
CA ASN A 24 8.20 -2.95 3.69
C ASN A 24 7.92 -1.81 4.69
N ASN A 25 8.41 -1.90 5.92
CA ASN A 25 8.16 -0.94 7.01
C ASN A 25 6.67 -0.77 7.36
N PHE A 26 5.94 -1.88 7.39
CA PHE A 26 4.54 -1.96 7.80
C PHE A 26 4.39 -2.77 9.09
N SER A 27 3.32 -2.48 9.84
CA SER A 27 2.90 -3.34 10.94
C SER A 27 2.27 -4.63 10.39
N ALA A 28 2.77 -5.79 10.82
CA ALA A 28 2.20 -7.08 10.45
C ALA A 28 0.69 -7.15 10.75
N THR A 29 0.27 -6.68 11.93
CA THR A 29 -1.15 -6.58 12.32
C THR A 29 -1.97 -5.78 11.32
N LEU A 30 -1.43 -4.67 10.81
CA LEU A 30 -2.13 -3.86 9.82
C LEU A 30 -2.22 -4.58 8.47
N VAL A 31 -1.17 -5.31 8.06
CA VAL A 31 -1.18 -6.12 6.83
C VAL A 31 -2.26 -7.21 6.92
N TYR A 32 -2.35 -7.92 8.04
CA TYR A 32 -3.43 -8.89 8.28
C TYR A 32 -4.81 -8.22 8.21
N GLN A 33 -5.00 -7.06 8.82
CA GLN A 33 -6.29 -6.34 8.74
C GLN A 33 -6.66 -5.94 7.30
N VAL A 34 -5.68 -5.61 6.46
CA VAL A 34 -5.91 -5.31 5.04
C VAL A 34 -6.29 -6.58 4.27
N LEU A 35 -5.53 -7.66 4.45
CA LEU A 35 -5.79 -8.96 3.81
C LEU A 35 -7.11 -9.60 4.27
N ASP A 36 -7.56 -9.32 5.49
CA ASP A 36 -8.87 -9.76 6.01
C ASP A 36 -10.03 -8.85 5.57
N GLY A 37 -9.77 -7.77 4.82
CA GLY A 37 -10.80 -6.82 4.40
C GLY A 37 -11.38 -5.97 5.54
N LYS A 38 -10.76 -5.97 6.73
CA LYS A 38 -11.21 -5.19 7.91
C LYS A 38 -10.96 -3.67 7.75
N ARG A 39 -10.29 -3.25 6.67
CA ARG A 39 -9.98 -1.85 6.36
C ARG A 39 -10.41 -1.51 4.95
N LYS A 40 -11.02 -0.34 4.78
CA LYS A 40 -11.36 0.22 3.46
C LYS A 40 -10.12 0.63 2.63
N CYS A 41 -8.95 0.75 3.26
CA CYS A 41 -7.68 1.06 2.58
C CYS A 41 -7.68 2.38 1.80
N MET A 42 -8.40 3.40 2.26
CA MET A 42 -8.54 4.66 1.52
C MET A 42 -7.27 5.53 1.58
N ARG A 43 -6.62 5.59 2.75
CA ARG A 43 -5.46 6.46 3.02
C ARG A 43 -4.46 5.84 3.99
N GLY A 44 -3.30 6.49 4.13
CA GLY A 44 -2.24 6.12 5.06
C GLY A 44 -1.65 4.73 4.79
N GLN A 45 -1.11 4.09 5.82
CA GLN A 45 -0.47 2.77 5.66
C GLN A 45 -1.43 1.70 5.11
N SER A 46 -2.72 1.72 5.44
CA SER A 46 -3.69 0.76 4.87
C SER A 46 -3.81 0.87 3.35
N HIS A 47 -3.77 2.10 2.80
CA HIS A 47 -3.72 2.32 1.36
C HIS A 47 -2.40 1.80 0.79
N GLN A 48 -1.28 2.16 1.42
CA GLN A 48 0.05 1.82 0.94
C GLN A 48 0.27 0.30 0.91
N ILE A 49 -0.22 -0.42 1.92
CA ILE A 49 -0.20 -1.89 1.97
C ILE A 49 -1.03 -2.47 0.83
N ALA A 50 -2.26 -1.98 0.62
CA ALA A 50 -3.12 -2.48 -0.45
C ALA A 50 -2.52 -2.26 -1.85
N VAL A 51 -1.80 -1.15 -2.06
CA VAL A 51 -1.05 -0.89 -3.30
C VAL A 51 0.17 -1.82 -3.40
N ALA A 52 0.96 -1.96 -2.34
CA ALA A 52 2.15 -2.81 -2.31
C ALA A 52 1.82 -4.30 -2.54
N LEU A 53 0.67 -4.76 -2.07
CA LEU A 53 0.14 -6.11 -2.30
C LEU A 53 -0.58 -6.25 -3.66
N GLY A 54 -0.65 -5.20 -4.48
CA GLY A 54 -1.34 -5.24 -5.77
C GLY A 54 -2.87 -5.42 -5.69
N LEU A 55 -3.47 -5.17 -4.52
CA LEU A 55 -4.92 -5.29 -4.29
C LEU A 55 -5.70 -4.13 -4.93
N LYS A 56 -5.03 -3.00 -5.16
CA LYS A 56 -5.61 -1.85 -5.87
C LYS A 56 -4.53 -1.00 -6.52
N SER A 57 -4.95 -0.21 -7.50
CA SER A 57 -4.11 0.82 -8.12
C SER A 57 -3.91 2.01 -7.18
N GLY A 58 -2.71 2.59 -7.21
CA GLY A 58 -2.35 3.77 -6.42
C GLY A 58 -0.85 3.97 -6.36
N PHE A 59 -0.43 5.02 -5.62
CA PHE A 59 0.97 5.36 -5.46
C PHE A 59 1.30 5.52 -3.97
N LYS A 60 2.46 5.01 -3.57
CA LYS A 60 3.06 5.33 -2.27
C LYS A 60 3.89 6.59 -2.46
N MET A 61 3.43 7.69 -1.90
CA MET A 61 4.21 8.93 -1.77
C MET A 61 4.13 9.45 -0.34
N ASP A 62 5.15 10.17 0.08
CA ASP A 62 5.14 10.92 1.33
C ASP A 62 4.50 12.31 1.14
N VAL A 63 4.39 13.04 2.25
CA VAL A 63 3.75 14.37 2.28
C VAL A 63 4.55 15.38 1.48
N GLU A 64 5.87 15.29 1.48
CA GLU A 64 6.76 16.22 0.79
C GLU A 64 6.63 16.05 -0.72
N GLN A 65 6.69 14.81 -1.20
CA GLN A 65 6.46 14.43 -2.59
C GLN A 65 5.07 14.84 -3.07
N LEU A 66 4.03 14.62 -2.26
CA LEU A 66 2.67 15.05 -2.59
C LEU A 66 2.60 16.58 -2.72
N SER A 67 3.18 17.30 -1.75
CA SER A 67 3.18 18.76 -1.72
C SER A 67 3.87 19.34 -2.96
N LYS A 68 5.05 18.81 -3.30
CA LYS A 68 5.79 19.21 -4.51
C LYS A 68 4.94 18.99 -5.76
N LYS A 69 4.40 17.79 -5.94
CA LYS A 69 3.60 17.45 -7.11
C LYS A 69 2.35 18.33 -7.26
N LEU A 70 1.73 18.72 -6.14
CA LEU A 70 0.59 19.62 -6.15
C LEU A 70 0.98 21.06 -6.53
N THR A 71 2.19 21.50 -6.20
CA THR A 71 2.73 22.79 -6.65
C THR A 71 3.02 22.77 -8.14
N ASP A 72 3.75 21.76 -8.63
CA ASP A 72 4.11 21.61 -10.04
C ASP A 72 2.84 21.63 -10.94
N LEU A 73 1.79 20.90 -10.53
CA LEU A 73 0.51 20.86 -11.26
C LEU A 73 -0.27 22.18 -11.29
N LYS A 74 -0.02 23.10 -10.36
CA LYS A 74 -0.63 24.43 -10.39
C LYS A 74 0.06 25.32 -11.40
N GLU A 75 1.39 25.22 -11.50
CA GLU A 75 2.20 26.01 -12.42
C GLU A 75 1.91 25.63 -13.88
N GLU A 76 1.73 24.34 -14.17
CA GLU A 76 1.36 23.82 -15.50
C GLU A 76 -0.03 24.29 -15.98
N LYS A 77 -0.96 24.57 -15.08
CA LYS A 77 -2.33 24.99 -15.42
C LYS A 77 -2.49 26.50 -15.59
N GLN A 78 -1.46 27.27 -15.29
CA GLN A 78 -1.46 28.73 -15.40
C GLN A 78 -0.85 29.22 -16.73
N THR A 79 -0.22 28.33 -17.50
CA THR A 79 0.35 28.59 -18.83
C THR A 79 -0.62 28.12 -19.91
#